data_AF-A0A351FEK3-F1
#
_entry.id   AF-A0A351FEK3-F1
#
_cell.length_a   1.000
_cell.length_b   1.000
_cell.length_c   1.000
_cell.angle_alpha   90.00
_cell.angle_beta   90.00
_cell.angle_gamma   90.00
#
_symmetry.space_group_name_H-M   'P 1'
#
loop_
_entity.id
_entity.type
_entity.pdbx_description
1 polymer ?
#
loop_
_entity_poly.entity_id
_entity_poly.type
_entity_poly.pdbx_seq_one_letter_code
_entity_poly.pdbx_strand_id
1 'polypeptide(L)'
;MTIDTTSKELTLESLLKKIPSLIENLRETRDTYLTDAVLMGEIPAPTFGEEERIRLVLDRFRENGLDDPEIDDFGNASGILPGAEGRSSILVMAHADSVFSPE
;
A
#
# COMPACT_ATOMS: atom_id res chain seq x y z
N MET A 1 -25.64 27.19 -8.61
CA MET A 1 -24.50 26.27 -8.38
C MET A 1 -25.09 24.92 -7.99
N THR A 2 -25.50 24.13 -8.98
CA THR A 2 -26.27 22.89 -8.78
C THR A 2 -25.86 21.86 -9.83
N ILE A 3 -24.57 21.58 -9.89
CA ILE A 3 -23.98 20.51 -10.69
C ILE A 3 -22.80 19.96 -9.88
N ASP A 4 -23.02 18.96 -9.04
CA ASP A 4 -21.93 18.13 -8.51
C ASP A 4 -22.40 16.92 -7.68
N THR A 5 -23.65 16.93 -7.19
CA THR A 5 -24.13 15.84 -6.31
C THR A 5 -24.45 14.56 -7.09
N THR A 6 -25.13 14.68 -8.23
CA THR A 6 -25.56 13.52 -9.04
C THR A 6 -24.38 12.77 -9.69
N SER A 7 -23.32 13.48 -10.10
CA SER A 7 -22.11 12.87 -10.65
C SER A 7 -21.29 12.12 -9.59
N LYS A 8 -21.31 12.59 -8.33
CA LYS A 8 -20.69 11.89 -7.19
C LYS A 8 -21.47 10.64 -6.76
N GLU A 9 -22.80 10.67 -6.83
CA GLU A 9 -23.62 9.48 -6.56
C GLU A 9 -23.43 8.39 -7.62
N LEU A 10 -23.44 8.76 -8.91
CA LEU A 10 -23.19 7.83 -10.02
C LEU A 10 -21.80 7.18 -9.95
N THR A 11 -20.78 7.92 -9.48
CA THR A 11 -19.43 7.39 -9.29
C THR A 11 -19.34 6.46 -8.07
N LEU A 12 -19.95 6.81 -6.94
CA LEU A 12 -19.98 5.94 -5.76
C LEU A 12 -20.70 4.62 -6.02
N GLU A 13 -21.88 4.65 -6.64
CA GLU A 13 -22.61 3.42 -6.99
C GLU A 13 -21.77 2.51 -7.92
N SER A 14 -21.06 3.10 -8.88
CA SER A 14 -20.18 2.35 -9.79
C SER A 14 -19.02 1.69 -9.04
N LEU A 15 -18.47 2.35 -8.01
CA LEU A 15 -17.42 1.81 -7.16
C LEU A 15 -17.95 0.67 -6.29
N LEU A 16 -19.11 0.86 -5.65
CA LEU A 16 -19.74 -0.17 -4.82
C LEU A 16 -20.05 -1.44 -5.63
N LYS A 17 -20.47 -1.31 -6.88
CA LYS A 17 -20.70 -2.44 -7.79
C LYS A 17 -19.41 -3.20 -8.16
N LYS A 18 -18.24 -2.55 -8.10
CA LYS A 18 -16.93 -3.17 -8.36
C LYS A 18 -16.35 -3.88 -7.14
N ILE A 19 -16.77 -3.56 -5.92
CA ILE A 19 -16.23 -4.15 -4.69
C ILE A 19 -16.26 -5.69 -4.73
N PRO A 20 -17.34 -6.38 -5.12
CA PRO A 20 -17.36 -7.84 -5.15
C PRO A 20 -16.28 -8.45 -6.05
N SER A 21 -16.04 -7.90 -7.25
CA SER A 21 -14.98 -8.41 -8.13
C SER A 21 -13.59 -8.11 -7.58
N LEU A 22 -13.39 -6.96 -6.92
CA LEU A 22 -12.12 -6.66 -6.24
C LEU A 22 -11.84 -7.65 -5.10
N ILE A 23 -12.87 -8.04 -4.34
CA ILE A 23 -12.76 -9.06 -3.29
C ILE A 23 -12.35 -10.41 -3.88
N GLU A 24 -12.95 -10.84 -5.00
CA GLU A 24 -12.57 -12.10 -5.66
C GLU A 24 -11.12 -12.06 -6.17
N ASN A 25 -10.70 -10.96 -6.81
CA ASN A 25 -9.30 -10.80 -7.24
C ASN A 25 -8.32 -10.92 -6.06
N LEU A 26 -8.64 -10.29 -4.92
CA LEU A 26 -7.81 -10.39 -3.71
C LEU A 26 -7.78 -11.81 -3.13
N ARG A 27 -8.83 -12.61 -3.30
CA ARG A 27 -8.87 -14.01 -2.87
C ARG A 27 -7.92 -14.87 -3.68
N GLU A 28 -7.80 -14.62 -4.98
CA GLU A 28 -6.89 -15.36 -5.87
C GLU A 28 -5.42 -15.13 -5.50
N THR A 29 -5.08 -13.92 -5.03
CA THR A 29 -3.72 -13.54 -4.64
C THR A 29 -3.45 -13.66 -3.13
N ARG A 30 -4.40 -14.20 -2.36
CA ARG A 30 -4.36 -14.24 -0.89
C ARG A 30 -3.08 -14.88 -0.36
N ASP A 31 -2.66 -16.00 -0.95
CA ASP A 31 -1.54 -16.78 -0.42
C ASP A 31 -0.20 -16.02 -0.61
N THR A 32 -0.06 -15.27 -1.70
CA THR A 32 1.08 -14.35 -1.91
C THR A 32 1.09 -13.25 -0.86
N TYR A 33 -0.06 -12.59 -0.63
CA TYR A 33 -0.15 -11.53 0.38
C TYR A 33 0.14 -12.01 1.79
N LEU A 34 -0.37 -13.18 2.17
CA LEU A 34 -0.10 -13.76 3.48
C LEU A 34 1.39 -14.13 3.63
N THR A 35 1.99 -14.66 2.56
CA THR A 35 3.43 -14.97 2.54
C THR A 35 4.26 -13.70 2.73
N ASP A 36 3.93 -12.62 2.03
CA ASP A 36 4.61 -11.33 2.17
C ASP A 36 4.47 -10.76 3.58
N ALA A 37 3.27 -10.82 4.16
CA ALA A 37 3.01 -10.36 5.52
C ALA A 37 3.83 -11.15 6.56
N VAL A 38 3.93 -12.47 6.40
CA VAL A 38 4.77 -13.32 7.25
C VAL A 38 6.24 -12.96 7.08
N LEU A 39 6.76 -12.92 5.85
CA LEU A 39 8.17 -12.62 5.59
C LEU A 39 8.59 -11.23 6.12
N MET A 40 7.74 -10.21 5.96
CA MET A 40 8.00 -8.89 6.55
C MET A 40 7.93 -8.91 8.08
N GLY A 41 6.99 -9.69 8.66
CA GLY A 41 6.80 -9.82 10.09
C GLY A 41 7.94 -10.55 10.81
N GLU A 42 8.60 -11.49 10.13
CA GLU A 42 9.76 -12.23 10.66
C GLU A 42 11.03 -11.38 10.77
N ILE A 43 11.10 -10.24 10.07
CA ILE A 43 12.22 -9.28 10.21
C ILE A 43 11.99 -8.45 11.47
N PRO A 44 12.83 -8.54 12.52
CA PRO A 44 12.70 -7.67 13.68
C PRO A 44 12.89 -6.20 13.27
N ALA A 45 12.00 -5.33 13.74
CA ALA A 45 12.07 -3.90 13.44
C ALA A 45 11.65 -3.09 14.68
N PRO A 46 12.40 -3.16 15.80
CA PRO A 46 12.11 -2.28 16.93
C PRO A 46 12.14 -0.82 16.47
N THR A 47 11.48 0.09 17.19
CA THR A 47 11.51 1.52 16.85
C THR A 47 12.97 2.00 16.70
N PHE A 48 13.29 2.65 15.57
CA PHE A 48 14.63 3.05 15.10
C PHE A 48 15.55 1.94 14.57
N GLY A 49 15.05 0.71 14.44
CA GLY A 49 15.74 -0.47 13.91
C GLY A 49 15.08 -1.06 12.67
N GLU A 50 14.34 -0.27 11.90
CA GLU A 50 13.46 -0.74 10.82
C GLU A 50 14.18 -0.98 9.48
N GLU A 51 15.48 -0.67 9.39
CA GLU A 51 16.23 -0.54 8.15
C GLU A 51 16.15 -1.78 7.23
N GLU A 52 16.24 -2.99 7.80
CA GLU A 52 16.14 -4.23 7.03
C GLU A 52 14.73 -4.45 6.47
N ARG A 53 13.70 -4.19 7.28
CA ARG A 53 12.29 -4.31 6.87
C ARG A 53 11.95 -3.27 5.79
N ILE A 54 12.45 -2.05 5.92
CA ILE A 54 12.28 -0.97 4.94
C ILE A 54 12.88 -1.36 3.57
N ARG A 55 14.07 -1.98 3.55
CA ARG A 55 14.67 -2.48 2.29
C ARG A 55 13.78 -3.53 1.62
N LEU A 56 13.24 -4.49 2.40
CA LEU A 56 12.32 -5.49 1.86
C LEU A 56 11.04 -4.84 1.28
N VAL A 57 10.48 -3.85 1.98
CA VAL A 57 9.29 -3.11 1.49
C VAL A 57 9.61 -2.40 0.17
N LEU A 58 10.77 -1.76 0.06
CA LEU A 58 11.21 -1.09 -1.16
C LEU A 58 11.34 -2.06 -2.35
N ASP A 59 11.88 -3.25 -2.12
CA ASP A 59 11.98 -4.29 -3.14
C ASP A 59 10.59 -4.79 -3.56
N ARG A 60 9.66 -4.95 -2.61
CA ARG A 60 8.26 -5.25 -2.93
C ARG A 60 7.57 -4.15 -3.74
N PHE A 61 7.86 -2.87 -3.49
CA PHE A 61 7.36 -1.78 -4.33
C PHE A 61 7.86 -1.92 -5.78
N ARG A 62 9.14 -2.22 -5.98
CA ARG A 62 9.72 -2.43 -7.32
C ARG A 62 9.09 -3.63 -8.04
N GLU A 63 8.96 -4.76 -7.34
CA GLU A 63 8.40 -5.98 -7.91
C GLU A 63 6.92 -5.85 -8.29
N ASN A 64 6.16 -5.03 -7.55
CA ASN A 64 4.76 -4.75 -7.84
C ASN A 64 4.56 -3.57 -8.82
N GLY A 65 5.65 -3.00 -9.35
CA GLY A 65 5.59 -1.98 -10.40
C GLY A 65 5.15 -0.61 -9.92
N LEU A 66 5.48 -0.23 -8.68
CA LEU A 66 5.35 1.16 -8.25
C LEU A 66 6.45 2.00 -8.91
N ASP A 67 6.08 3.23 -9.26
CA ASP A 67 6.98 4.24 -9.80
C ASP A 67 7.80 4.89 -8.67
N ASP A 68 9.03 5.28 -9.00
CA ASP A 68 9.98 5.97 -8.13
C ASP A 68 10.10 5.40 -6.69
N PRO A 69 10.31 4.08 -6.50
CA PRO A 69 10.49 3.51 -5.18
C PRO A 69 11.84 3.97 -4.59
N GLU A 70 11.77 4.75 -3.51
CA GLU A 70 12.94 5.30 -2.82
C GLU A 70 12.87 5.16 -1.29
N ILE A 71 14.04 5.26 -0.65
CA ILE A 71 14.17 5.44 0.80
C ILE A 71 14.62 6.89 1.02
N ASP A 72 13.87 7.64 1.83
CA ASP A 72 14.19 9.03 2.15
C ASP A 72 15.33 9.15 3.18
N ASP A 73 15.75 10.39 3.46
CA ASP A 73 16.81 10.69 4.45
C ASP A 73 16.45 10.26 5.89
N PHE A 74 15.17 9.95 6.16
CA PHE A 74 14.66 9.51 7.45
C PHE A 74 14.45 7.99 7.53
N GLY A 75 14.75 7.25 6.46
CA GLY A 75 14.61 5.79 6.41
C GLY A 75 13.19 5.30 6.08
N ASN A 76 12.31 6.15 5.54
CA ASN A 76 10.99 5.71 5.09
C ASN A 76 11.05 5.23 3.64
N ALA A 77 10.45 4.08 3.35
CA ALA A 77 10.18 3.66 1.98
C ALA A 77 8.92 4.35 1.44
N SER A 78 9.00 4.88 0.23
CA SER A 78 7.85 5.41 -0.50
C SER A 78 7.86 4.97 -1.97
N GLY A 79 6.71 5.07 -2.62
CA GLY A 79 6.54 4.75 -4.04
C GLY A 79 5.20 5.25 -4.54
N ILE A 80 5.05 5.38 -5.86
CA ILE A 80 3.90 6.00 -6.52
C ILE A 80 3.16 4.94 -7.33
N LEU A 81 1.84 4.84 -7.13
CA LEU A 81 0.96 4.13 -8.05
C LEU A 81 0.24 5.15 -8.94
N PRO A 82 0.61 5.28 -10.23
CA PRO A 82 0.04 6.31 -11.10
C PRO A 82 -1.46 6.08 -11.33
N GLY A 83 -2.25 7.11 -11.06
CA GLY A 83 -3.66 7.14 -11.46
C GLY A 83 -3.80 7.38 -12.97
N ALA A 84 -4.93 6.99 -13.55
CA ALA A 84 -5.15 7.12 -15.00
C ALA A 84 -5.07 8.57 -15.53
N GLU A 85 -5.40 9.57 -14.71
CA GLU A 85 -5.38 10.99 -15.09
C GLU A 85 -4.49 11.88 -14.20
N GLY A 86 -4.02 11.39 -13.05
CA GLY A 86 -3.16 12.15 -12.13
C GLY A 86 -3.77 13.42 -11.50
N ARG A 87 -5.10 13.58 -11.48
CA ARG A 87 -5.76 14.82 -10.99
C ARG A 87 -5.78 15.00 -9.46
N SER A 88 -5.67 13.90 -8.72
CA SER A 88 -5.69 13.86 -7.25
C SER A 88 -4.79 12.74 -6.76
N SER A 89 -4.23 12.92 -5.57
CA SER A 89 -3.36 11.92 -4.93
C SER A 89 -3.97 11.44 -3.62
N ILE A 90 -3.79 10.15 -3.32
CA ILE A 90 -4.13 9.54 -2.03
C ILE A 90 -2.82 9.04 -1.44
N LEU A 91 -2.51 9.48 -0.22
CA LEU A 91 -1.39 8.93 0.55
C LEU A 91 -1.90 7.78 1.40
N VAL A 92 -1.31 6.60 1.22
CA VAL A 92 -1.50 5.44 2.10
C VAL A 92 -0.21 5.24 2.88
N MET A 93 -0.30 5.21 4.21
CA MET A 93 0.86 5.13 5.11
C MET A 93 0.61 4.08 6.19
N ALA A 94 1.66 3.35 6.53
CA ALA A 94 1.74 2.46 7.68
C ALA A 94 3.11 2.62 8.34
N HIS A 95 3.20 2.34 9.64
CA HIS A 95 4.48 2.31 10.35
C HIS A 95 5.19 0.98 10.10
N ALA A 96 6.51 1.01 10.00
CA ALA A 96 7.32 -0.18 9.76
C ALA A 96 7.83 -0.84 11.05
N ASP A 97 7.73 -0.18 12.19
CA ASP A 97 8.27 -0.66 13.45
C ASP A 97 7.35 -1.68 14.16
N SER A 98 7.94 -2.45 15.07
CA SER A 98 7.29 -3.37 15.99
C SER A 98 7.50 -2.91 17.43
N VAL A 99 6.44 -3.06 18.24
CA VAL A 99 6.41 -2.63 19.64
C VAL A 99 7.44 -3.37 20.51
N PHE A 100 7.68 -4.65 20.21
CA PHE A 100 8.58 -5.50 21.00
C PHE A 100 9.90 -5.71 20.28
N SER A 101 10.99 -5.67 21.05
CA SER A 101 12.30 -6.12 20.60
C SER A 101 12.33 -7.64 20.40
N PRO A 102 13.28 -8.17 19.61
CA PRO A 102 13.54 -9.60 19.53
C PRO A 102 14.15 -10.21 20.82
N GLU A 103 14.45 -9.39 21.82
CA GLU A 103 14.89 -9.79 23.17
C GLU A 103 13.72 -9.99 24.14
#